data_AF-A0A4Q2UIM0-F1
#
_entry.id   AF-A0A4Q2UIM0-F1
#
_cell.length_a   1.000
_cell.length_b   1.000
_cell.length_c   1.000
_cell.angle_alpha   90.00
_cell.angle_beta   90.00
_cell.angle_gamma   90.00
#
_symmetry.space_group_name_H-M   'P 1'
#
loop_
_entity.id
_entity.type
_entity.pdbx_description
1 polymer ?
#
loop_
_entity_poly.entity_id
_entity_poly.type
_entity_poly.pdbx_seq_one_letter_code
_entity_poly.pdbx_strand_id
1 'polypeptide(L)'
;MGALSACSSSGQQDPLLEEAATYHRQATDIQAVLEPKIDQIDSLKAVYTAQKKPAAVVVSLDSLKKAFEDWEANLVEVPGMPHTHTHEHGHHSHQHADATLADLPAEQMRDLQRATLTSIKQIQVRLNELTPAPNP
;
A
#
# COMPACT_ATOMS: atom_id res chain seq x y z
N MET A 1 22.70 7.73 47.15
CA MET A 1 22.57 9.02 46.44
C MET A 1 23.11 8.83 45.04
N GLY A 2 22.36 9.22 44.01
CA GLY A 2 22.75 9.09 42.60
C GLY A 2 21.67 8.36 41.80
N ALA A 3 20.60 9.07 41.47
CA ALA A 3 19.44 8.56 40.77
C ALA A 3 19.79 8.11 39.34
N LEU A 4 19.17 7.01 38.93
CA LEU A 4 19.02 6.63 37.53
C LEU A 4 18.18 7.73 36.86
N SER A 5 18.78 8.52 35.97
CA SER A 5 18.06 9.42 35.08
C SER A 5 17.32 8.61 34.01
N ALA A 6 16.25 7.96 34.44
CA ALA A 6 15.18 7.52 33.56
C ALA A 6 14.24 8.70 33.31
N CYS A 7 13.86 8.87 32.04
CA CYS A 7 12.75 9.69 31.54
C CYS A 7 12.99 11.22 31.43
N SER A 8 13.41 11.66 30.24
CA SER A 8 13.05 12.98 29.73
C SER A 8 13.26 13.11 28.20
N SER A 9 12.28 12.63 27.42
CA SER A 9 11.84 13.29 26.16
C SER A 9 10.51 12.72 25.65
N SER A 10 9.48 12.79 26.48
CA SER A 10 8.10 12.75 26.02
C SER A 10 7.80 14.08 25.28
N GLY A 11 7.85 14.10 23.95
CA GLY A 11 7.39 15.27 23.18
C GLY A 11 7.92 15.43 21.75
N GLN A 12 9.01 14.78 21.36
CA GLN A 12 9.45 14.75 19.96
C GLN A 12 9.18 13.36 19.39
N GLN A 13 8.23 13.26 18.46
CA GLN A 13 8.15 12.10 17.58
C GLN A 13 9.50 11.97 16.86
N ASP A 14 10.00 10.73 16.75
CA ASP A 14 11.20 10.44 15.98
C ASP A 14 10.95 10.88 14.52
N PRO A 15 11.76 11.79 13.95
CA PRO A 15 11.55 12.28 12.59
C PRO A 15 11.53 11.16 11.54
N LEU A 16 12.24 10.05 11.80
CA LEU A 16 12.21 8.89 10.90
C LEU A 16 10.85 8.16 10.94
N LEU A 17 10.20 8.12 12.10
CA LEU A 17 8.85 7.56 12.21
C LEU A 17 7.80 8.49 11.59
N GLU A 18 8.00 9.81 11.65
CA GLU A 18 7.15 10.78 10.94
C GLU A 18 7.28 10.63 9.41
N GLU A 19 8.50 10.45 8.91
CA GLU A 19 8.75 10.13 7.49
C GLU A 19 8.10 8.80 7.09
N ALA A 20 8.30 7.74 7.90
CA ALA A 20 7.69 6.44 7.67
C ALA A 20 6.15 6.55 7.57
N ALA A 21 5.53 7.28 8.48
CA ALA A 21 4.09 7.52 8.49
C ALA A 21 3.60 8.34 7.29
N THR A 22 4.43 9.26 6.81
CA THR A 22 4.14 10.00 5.58
C THR A 22 4.15 9.08 4.36
N TYR A 23 5.13 8.19 4.24
CA TYR A 23 5.16 7.20 3.16
C TYR A 23 3.99 6.21 3.25
N HIS A 24 3.66 5.74 4.44
CA HIS A 24 2.52 4.86 4.68
C HIS A 24 1.21 5.51 4.21
N ARG A 25 0.90 6.74 4.67
CA ARG A 25 -0.31 7.47 4.24
C ARG A 25 -0.37 7.65 2.72
N GLN A 26 0.74 8.05 2.10
CA GLN A 26 0.78 8.18 0.65
C GLN A 26 0.53 6.85 -0.06
N ALA A 27 0.99 5.73 0.50
CA ALA A 27 0.81 4.42 -0.08
C ALA A 27 -0.66 3.96 0.05
N THR A 28 -1.29 4.16 1.21
CA THR A 28 -2.70 3.83 1.45
C THR A 28 -3.66 4.75 0.67
N ASP A 29 -3.30 6.02 0.46
CA ASP A 29 -4.06 6.92 -0.43
C ASP A 29 -4.04 6.42 -1.88
N ILE A 30 -2.90 5.91 -2.35
CA ILE A 30 -2.79 5.30 -3.69
C ILE A 30 -3.60 3.99 -3.72
N GLN A 31 -3.48 3.14 -2.70
CA GLN A 31 -4.26 1.90 -2.60
C GLN A 31 -5.75 2.17 -2.77
N ALA A 32 -6.31 3.13 -2.03
CA ALA A 32 -7.74 3.49 -2.11
C ALA A 32 -8.18 3.91 -3.52
N VAL A 33 -7.28 4.48 -4.33
CA VAL A 33 -7.56 4.82 -5.73
C VAL A 33 -7.41 3.62 -6.67
N LEU A 34 -6.49 2.70 -6.37
CA LEU A 34 -6.22 1.53 -7.21
C LEU A 34 -7.19 0.39 -6.98
N GLU A 35 -7.56 0.09 -5.74
CA GLU A 35 -8.42 -1.02 -5.32
C GLU A 35 -9.67 -1.18 -6.21
N PRO A 36 -10.55 -0.15 -6.39
CA PRO A 36 -11.73 -0.30 -7.23
C PRO A 36 -11.41 -0.56 -8.71
N LYS A 37 -10.23 -0.17 -9.19
CA LYS A 37 -9.77 -0.46 -10.56
C LYS A 37 -9.23 -1.87 -10.69
N ILE A 38 -8.54 -2.36 -9.65
CA ILE A 38 -8.06 -3.74 -9.56
C ILE A 38 -9.26 -4.70 -9.52
N ASP A 39 -10.33 -4.36 -8.79
CA ASP A 39 -11.57 -5.15 -8.76
C ASP A 39 -12.24 -5.27 -10.14
N GLN A 40 -12.06 -4.28 -11.01
CA GLN A 40 -12.60 -4.27 -12.37
C GLN A 40 -11.75 -5.09 -13.36
N ILE A 41 -10.58 -5.60 -12.97
CA ILE A 41 -9.66 -6.33 -13.88
C ILE A 41 -10.35 -7.53 -14.53
N ASP A 42 -11.15 -8.30 -13.79
CA ASP A 42 -11.80 -9.49 -14.38
C ASP A 42 -12.84 -9.13 -15.45
N SER A 43 -13.56 -8.01 -15.25
CA SER A 43 -14.45 -7.46 -16.27
C SER A 43 -13.65 -6.97 -17.49
N LEU A 44 -12.54 -6.26 -17.26
CA LEU A 44 -11.68 -5.76 -18.33
C LEU A 44 -11.06 -6.90 -19.17
N LYS A 45 -10.63 -7.98 -18.52
CA LYS A 45 -10.11 -9.18 -19.18
C LYS A 45 -11.14 -9.81 -20.12
N ALA A 46 -12.40 -9.89 -19.69
CA ALA A 46 -13.48 -10.39 -20.55
C ALA A 46 -13.67 -9.50 -21.80
N VAL A 47 -13.65 -8.17 -21.62
CA VAL A 47 -13.72 -7.21 -22.72
C VAL A 47 -12.54 -7.36 -23.69
N TYR A 48 -11.31 -7.45 -23.18
CA TYR A 48 -10.10 -7.61 -24.00
C TYR A 48 -10.08 -8.93 -24.77
N THR A 49 -10.58 -10.00 -24.15
CA THR A 49 -10.73 -11.31 -24.80
C THR A 49 -11.74 -11.23 -25.96
N ALA A 50 -12.90 -10.59 -25.73
CA ALA A 50 -13.90 -10.37 -26.78
C ALA A 50 -13.38 -9.49 -27.93
N GLN A 51 -12.55 -8.49 -27.61
CA GLN A 51 -11.86 -7.63 -28.58
C GLN A 51 -10.65 -8.32 -29.27
N LYS A 52 -10.34 -9.58 -28.94
CA LYS A 52 -9.19 -10.32 -29.48
C LYS A 52 -7.85 -9.58 -29.27
N LYS A 53 -7.71 -8.88 -28.14
CA LYS A 53 -6.41 -8.32 -27.72
C LYS A 53 -5.40 -9.46 -27.52
N PRO A 54 -4.08 -9.20 -27.64
CA PRO A 54 -3.07 -10.23 -27.43
C PRO A 54 -3.21 -10.88 -26.05
N ALA A 55 -3.13 -12.21 -25.99
CA ALA A 55 -3.25 -12.97 -24.74
C ALA A 55 -2.27 -12.49 -23.65
N ALA A 56 -1.09 -11.98 -24.05
CA ALA A 56 -0.10 -11.37 -23.16
C ALA A 56 -0.66 -10.19 -22.35
N VAL A 57 -1.61 -9.42 -22.89
CA VAL A 57 -2.25 -8.30 -22.17
C VAL A 57 -3.14 -8.84 -21.05
N VAL A 58 -3.91 -9.89 -21.33
CA VAL A 58 -4.80 -10.54 -20.33
C VAL A 58 -3.96 -11.15 -19.19
N VAL A 59 -2.87 -11.85 -19.52
CA VAL A 59 -1.93 -12.38 -18.52
C VAL A 59 -1.26 -11.25 -17.71
N SER A 60 -0.98 -10.11 -18.33
CA SER A 60 -0.40 -8.96 -17.63
C SER A 60 -1.36 -8.37 -16.60
N LEU A 61 -2.66 -8.37 -16.89
CA LEU A 61 -3.69 -7.94 -15.94
C LEU A 61 -3.80 -8.91 -14.74
N ASP A 62 -3.70 -10.23 -14.96
CA ASP A 62 -3.65 -11.21 -13.87
C ASP A 62 -2.43 -11.02 -12.97
N SER A 63 -1.25 -10.83 -13.59
CA SER A 63 -0.03 -10.53 -12.86
C SER A 63 -0.14 -9.24 -12.06
N LEU A 64 -0.85 -8.23 -12.57
CA LEU A 64 -1.05 -6.96 -11.89
C LEU A 64 -1.95 -7.12 -10.65
N LYS A 65 -3.07 -7.85 -10.78
CA LYS A 65 -3.96 -8.17 -9.66
C LYS A 65 -3.21 -8.90 -8.54
N LYS A 66 -2.45 -9.94 -8.90
CA LYS A 66 -1.62 -10.69 -7.93
C LYS A 66 -0.59 -9.80 -7.22
N ALA A 67 0.06 -8.89 -7.95
CA ALA A 67 1.05 -7.98 -7.38
C ALA A 67 0.43 -6.98 -6.39
N PHE A 68 -0.80 -6.54 -6.64
CA PHE A 68 -1.56 -5.71 -5.70
C PHE A 68 -1.92 -6.48 -4.43
N GLU A 69 -2.46 -7.69 -4.57
CA GLU A 69 -2.78 -8.57 -3.43
C GLU A 69 -1.53 -8.88 -2.58
N ASP A 70 -0.38 -9.15 -3.24
CA ASP A 70 0.89 -9.36 -2.53
C ASP A 70 1.36 -8.09 -1.82
N TRP A 71 1.17 -6.91 -2.42
CA TRP A 71 1.50 -5.65 -1.78
C TRP A 71 0.64 -5.42 -0.52
N GLU A 72 -0.68 -5.66 -0.60
CA GLU A 72 -1.58 -5.51 0.55
C GLU A 72 -1.24 -6.47 1.69
N ALA A 73 -0.92 -7.72 1.35
CA ALA A 73 -0.52 -8.73 2.33
C ALA A 73 0.79 -8.40 3.05
N ASN A 74 1.66 -7.59 2.43
CA ASN A 74 2.92 -7.13 3.01
C ASN A 74 2.85 -5.72 3.59
N LEU A 75 1.67 -5.09 3.61
CA LEU A 75 1.49 -3.77 4.23
C LEU A 75 1.67 -3.90 5.74
N VAL A 76 2.54 -3.03 6.29
CA VAL A 76 2.84 -2.96 7.72
C VAL A 76 2.46 -1.58 8.24
N GLU A 77 1.84 -1.54 9.41
CA GLU A 77 1.48 -0.28 10.09
C GLU A 77 2.70 0.39 10.73
N VAL A 78 2.66 1.72 10.84
CA VAL A 78 3.70 2.51 11.52
C VAL A 78 3.33 2.68 13.00
N PRO A 79 4.17 2.21 13.97
CA PRO A 79 3.86 2.30 15.39
C PRO A 79 3.61 3.73 15.89
N GLY A 80 2.62 3.89 16.78
CA GLY A 80 2.39 5.15 17.49
C GLY A 80 1.75 6.26 16.65
N MET A 81 1.32 5.96 15.42
CA MET A 81 0.58 6.90 14.58
C MET A 81 -0.90 6.52 14.55
N PRO A 82 -1.83 7.46 14.81
CA PRO A 82 -3.25 7.17 14.65
C PRO A 82 -3.58 7.04 13.16
N HIS A 83 -3.91 5.82 12.73
CA HIS A 83 -4.50 5.54 11.42
C HIS A 83 -6.02 5.68 11.55
N THR A 84 -6.64 6.65 10.88
CA THR A 84 -8.10 6.70 10.76
C THR A 84 -8.53 5.69 9.69
N HIS A 85 -8.78 4.44 10.08
CA HIS A 85 -9.40 3.45 9.19
C HIS A 85 -10.83 3.88 8.86
N THR A 86 -11.00 4.70 7.83
CA THR A 86 -12.30 5.04 7.26
C THR A 86 -12.38 4.45 5.85
N HIS A 87 -12.10 3.15 5.72
CA HIS A 87 -12.36 2.40 4.50
C HIS A 87 -13.78 1.83 4.58
N GLU A 88 -14.78 2.66 4.27
CA GLU A 88 -16.18 2.25 4.22
C GLU A 88 -16.52 1.73 2.81
N HIS A 89 -15.90 0.65 2.34
CA HIS A 89 -16.33 -0.04 1.12
C HIS A 89 -16.10 -1.56 1.21
N GLY A 90 -17.20 -2.33 1.28
CA GLY A 90 -17.35 -3.65 0.68
C GLY A 90 -16.44 -4.80 1.14
N HIS A 91 -16.85 -5.53 2.18
CA HIS A 91 -16.73 -7.00 2.38
C HIS A 91 -15.41 -7.75 2.08
N HIS A 92 -14.28 -7.06 1.94
CA HIS A 92 -12.95 -7.67 1.98
C HIS A 92 -12.25 -7.12 3.22
N SER A 93 -12.47 -7.77 4.38
CA SER A 93 -11.56 -7.59 5.52
C SER A 93 -10.21 -8.17 5.12
N HIS A 94 -9.40 -7.39 4.40
CA HIS A 94 -7.97 -7.58 4.38
C HIS A 94 -7.53 -7.39 5.82
N GLN A 95 -7.39 -8.51 6.54
CA GLN A 95 -6.63 -8.55 7.77
C GLN A 95 -5.21 -8.22 7.34
N HIS A 96 -4.86 -6.93 7.32
CA HIS A 96 -3.47 -6.53 7.44
C HIS A 96 -2.99 -7.31 8.65
N ALA A 97 -2.01 -8.18 8.45
CA ALA A 97 -1.44 -8.87 9.58
C ALA A 97 -1.06 -7.75 10.56
N ASP A 98 -1.54 -7.83 11.80
CA ASP A 98 -1.08 -7.04 12.95
C ASP A 98 0.40 -7.36 13.27
N ALA A 99 1.19 -7.71 12.24
CA ALA A 99 2.62 -7.62 12.19
C ALA A 99 3.01 -6.14 12.24
N THR A 100 2.58 -5.45 13.29
CA THR A 100 3.27 -4.25 13.75
C THR A 100 4.69 -4.73 14.00
N LEU A 101 5.60 -4.35 13.11
CA LEU A 101 7.01 -4.54 13.31
C LEU A 101 7.49 -3.51 14.35
N ALA A 102 6.83 -3.49 15.51
CA ALA A 102 6.99 -2.51 16.58
C ALA A 102 8.43 -2.48 17.12
N ASP A 103 9.19 -3.55 16.88
CA ASP A 103 10.58 -3.70 17.25
C ASP A 103 11.58 -3.36 16.11
N LEU A 104 11.11 -2.93 14.92
CA LEU A 104 12.03 -2.47 13.88
C LEU A 104 12.68 -1.14 14.29
N PRO A 105 13.99 -0.98 14.08
CA PRO A 105 14.64 0.32 14.17
C PRO A 105 13.93 1.35 13.27
N ALA A 106 13.79 2.59 13.74
CA ALA A 106 13.06 3.65 13.02
C ALA A 106 13.55 3.88 11.59
N GLU A 107 14.86 3.76 11.34
CA GLU A 107 15.43 3.81 10.00
C GLU A 107 14.89 2.67 9.12
N GLN A 108 14.91 1.42 9.61
CA GLN A 108 14.40 0.28 8.86
C GLN A 108 12.90 0.39 8.60
N MET A 109 12.14 0.94 9.55
CA MET A 109 10.73 1.24 9.34
C MET A 109 10.54 2.27 8.22
N ARG A 110 11.32 3.35 8.22
CA ARG A 110 11.29 4.36 7.15
C ARG A 110 11.67 3.77 5.79
N ASP A 111 12.71 2.94 5.71
CA ASP A 111 13.09 2.21 4.50
C ASP A 111 11.97 1.32 3.98
N LEU A 112 11.36 0.55 4.88
CA LEU A 112 10.27 -0.35 4.53
C LEU A 112 9.10 0.44 3.95
N GLN A 113 8.62 1.47 4.65
CA GLN A 113 7.49 2.27 4.17
C GLN A 113 7.81 2.99 2.85
N ARG A 114 9.05 3.45 2.65
CA ARG A 114 9.49 4.00 1.37
C ARG A 114 9.44 2.96 0.25
N ALA A 115 9.92 1.74 0.51
CA ALA A 115 9.88 0.65 -0.46
C ALA A 115 8.42 0.24 -0.79
N THR A 116 7.56 0.17 0.22
CA THR A 116 6.12 -0.06 0.07
C THR A 116 5.46 0.99 -0.81
N LEU A 117 5.75 2.28 -0.57
CA LEU A 117 5.28 3.38 -1.41
C LEU A 117 5.80 3.29 -2.86
N THR A 118 7.07 2.95 -3.05
CA THR A 118 7.63 2.75 -4.40
C THR A 118 6.92 1.61 -5.12
N SER A 119 6.65 0.50 -4.43
CA SER A 119 5.98 -0.67 -5.01
C SER A 119 4.56 -0.34 -5.49
N ILE A 120 3.74 0.32 -4.66
CA ILE A 120 2.37 0.68 -5.08
C ILE A 120 2.35 1.71 -6.22
N LYS A 121 3.33 2.62 -6.29
CA LYS A 121 3.50 3.52 -7.43
C LYS A 121 3.83 2.77 -8.72
N GLN A 122 4.64 1.72 -8.66
CA GLN A 122 4.92 0.87 -9.83
C GLN A 122 3.68 0.12 -10.29
N ILE A 123 2.86 -0.38 -9.36
CA ILE A 123 1.57 -1.00 -9.67
C ILE A 123 0.64 0.01 -10.35
N GLN A 124 0.56 1.24 -9.84
CA GLN A 124 -0.22 2.32 -10.47
C GLN A 124 0.21 2.60 -11.91
N VAL A 125 1.52 2.69 -12.16
CA VAL A 125 2.05 2.91 -13.52
C VAL A 125 1.63 1.77 -14.45
N ARG A 126 1.86 0.51 -14.04
CA ARG A 126 1.49 -0.67 -14.83
C ARG A 126 -0.01 -0.74 -15.10
N LEU A 127 -0.85 -0.37 -14.13
CA LEU A 127 -2.28 -0.30 -14.32
C LEU A 127 -2.63 0.71 -15.42
N ASN A 128 -2.09 1.93 -15.33
CA ASN A 128 -2.36 2.99 -16.30
C ASN A 128 -1.89 2.64 -17.72
N GLU A 129 -0.83 1.82 -17.86
CA GLU A 129 -0.37 1.31 -19.17
C GLU A 129 -1.29 0.25 -19.77
N LEU A 130 -1.93 -0.57 -18.92
CA LEU A 130 -2.78 -1.69 -19.34
C LEU A 130 -4.25 -1.32 -19.48
N THR A 131 -4.70 -0.23 -18.84
CA THR A 131 -6.08 0.27 -18.92
C THR A 131 -6.16 1.48 -19.86
N PRO A 132 -7.19 1.60 -20.70
CA PRO A 132 -7.41 2.82 -21.47
C PRO A 132 -7.62 4.01 -20.50
N ALA A 133 -7.14 5.19 -20.88
CA ALA A 133 -7.46 6.41 -20.15
C ALA A 133 -8.98 6.57 -20.05
N PRO A 134 -9.52 7.11 -18.94
CA PRO A 134 -10.93 7.46 -18.88
C PRO A 134 -11.24 8.38 -20.07
N ASN A 135 -12.24 8.02 -20.87
CA ASN A 135 -12.75 8.93 -21.91
C ASN A 135 -13.18 10.23 -21.21
N PRO A 136 -12.74 11.41 -21.70
CA PRO A 136 -13.17 12.69 -21.15
C PRO A 136 -14.68 12.91 -21.30
#